data_AF-A0A0B7AIB9-F1
#
_entry.id   AF-A0A0B7AIB9-F1
#
_cell.length_a   1.000
_cell.length_b   1.000
_cell.length_c   1.000
_cell.angle_alpha   90.00
_cell.angle_beta   90.00
_cell.angle_gamma   90.00
#
_symmetry.space_group_name_H-M   'P 1'
#
loop_
_entity.id
_entity.type
_entity.pdbx_description
1 polymer ?
#
loop_
_entity_poly.entity_id
_entity_poly.type
_entity_poly.pdbx_seq_one_letter_code
_entity_poly.pdbx_strand_id
1 'polypeptide(L)'
;GQPAPPPPQDIGEGLGAAHQAMLQGGGPTGFQPYKRPPFFAARIFALLVLMCLTFFLASTTSLVLPVFMGRQLMWLWVGDTKIHELYTAGCGLYICWLCLRVSTVIGGWYLQGWAIIKAKLQLWGLLIIKSLVMAIVLLMVIPLLLGLLFDVIIVAPMRVPLDQSPIFFPWQDWALGVLHMKILTAVVMMGPQWWLKRAIERVYNDGMRNLNMRFIMTQICVPVSTFLGMALAVPYVIAHSLAPAFGVSLEAQTLVVRRIYPFVLTVIICSAMLLFQIRQFRRLYNHIKDDKYLVGQRLVNYIHHATSQEHRKQTEAATS
;
A
#
# COMPACT_ATOMS: atom_id res chain seq x y z
N GLY A 1 -59.21 -62.51 -17.27
CA GLY A 1 -58.71 -61.17 -17.61
C GLY A 1 -58.43 -60.42 -16.34
N GLN A 2 -57.21 -59.90 -16.18
CA GLN A 2 -56.73 -59.16 -15.01
C GLN A 2 -57.49 -57.83 -14.80
N PRO A 3 -57.61 -57.32 -13.55
CA PRO A 3 -58.01 -55.93 -13.32
C PRO A 3 -56.83 -54.97 -13.53
N ALA A 4 -57.12 -53.79 -14.08
CA ALA A 4 -56.17 -52.73 -14.42
C ALA A 4 -55.50 -52.10 -13.18
N PRO A 5 -54.28 -51.54 -13.30
CA PRO A 5 -53.55 -50.96 -12.18
C PRO A 5 -54.12 -49.59 -11.77
N PRO A 6 -53.97 -49.17 -10.50
CA PRO A 6 -54.42 -47.85 -10.05
C PRO A 6 -53.53 -46.73 -10.63
N PRO A 7 -54.08 -45.52 -10.84
CA PRO A 7 -53.36 -44.40 -11.43
C PRO A 7 -52.26 -43.86 -10.49
N PRO A 8 -51.22 -43.18 -11.02
CA PRO A 8 -50.10 -42.69 -10.24
C PRO A 8 -50.56 -41.59 -9.28
N GLN A 9 -50.16 -41.69 -8.01
CA GLN A 9 -50.32 -40.61 -7.05
C GLN A 9 -49.23 -39.56 -7.32
N ASP A 10 -49.63 -38.39 -7.80
CA ASP A 10 -48.75 -37.22 -7.91
C ASP A 10 -48.40 -36.69 -6.52
N ILE A 11 -47.21 -37.07 -6.04
CA ILE A 11 -46.65 -36.68 -4.73
C ILE A 11 -46.30 -35.16 -4.68
N GLY A 12 -46.45 -34.44 -5.80
CA GLY A 12 -46.02 -33.04 -5.96
C GLY A 12 -47.09 -31.94 -5.83
N GLU A 13 -48.39 -32.23 -6.02
CA GLU A 13 -49.42 -31.18 -6.10
C GLU A 13 -49.86 -30.60 -4.75
N GLY A 14 -49.61 -31.31 -3.65
CA GLY A 14 -50.04 -30.88 -2.32
C GLY A 14 -49.24 -29.72 -1.72
N LEU A 15 -47.97 -29.56 -2.10
CA LEU A 15 -47.06 -28.57 -1.48
C LEU A 15 -47.38 -27.14 -1.91
N GLY A 16 -47.66 -26.92 -3.20
CA GLY A 16 -48.05 -25.61 -3.72
C GLY A 16 -49.43 -25.18 -3.22
N ALA A 17 -50.40 -26.10 -3.23
CA ALA A 17 -51.74 -25.86 -2.70
C ALA A 17 -51.73 -25.59 -1.19
N ALA A 18 -50.91 -26.30 -0.41
CA ALA A 18 -50.74 -26.05 1.02
C ALA A 18 -50.07 -24.70 1.32
N HIS A 19 -49.08 -24.29 0.50
CA HIS A 19 -48.44 -22.98 0.64
C HIS A 19 -49.39 -21.84 0.27
N GLN A 20 -50.20 -22.03 -0.77
CA GLN A 20 -51.24 -21.09 -1.18
C GLN A 20 -52.36 -20.99 -0.13
N ALA A 21 -52.73 -22.11 0.50
CA ALA A 21 -53.71 -22.15 1.59
C ALA A 21 -53.20 -21.51 2.90
N MET A 22 -51.88 -21.53 3.17
CA MET A 22 -51.30 -20.79 4.31
C MET A 22 -51.29 -19.27 4.07
N LEU A 23 -51.04 -18.81 2.84
CA LEU A 23 -51.05 -17.39 2.48
C LEU A 23 -52.48 -16.82 2.37
N GLN A 24 -53.44 -17.64 1.94
CA GLN A 24 -54.87 -17.31 1.89
C GLN A 24 -55.60 -17.68 3.19
N GLY A 25 -54.89 -18.19 4.19
CA GLY A 25 -55.39 -18.53 5.51
C GLY A 25 -55.83 -17.26 6.25
N GLY A 26 -57.06 -16.82 5.98
CA GLY A 26 -57.83 -16.07 6.96
C GLY A 26 -57.88 -16.92 8.23
N GLY A 27 -56.96 -16.64 9.16
CA GLY A 27 -57.01 -17.21 10.50
C GLY A 27 -58.42 -17.01 11.06
N PRO A 28 -58.91 -17.94 11.92
CA PRO A 28 -60.31 -18.03 12.31
C PRO A 28 -60.91 -16.65 12.57
N THR A 29 -61.80 -16.19 11.69
CA THR A 29 -62.45 -14.85 11.76
C THR A 29 -63.59 -14.82 12.78
N GLY A 30 -63.49 -15.64 13.82
CA GLY A 30 -64.38 -15.66 14.98
C GLY A 30 -63.61 -15.28 16.23
N PHE A 31 -64.27 -14.57 17.14
CA PHE A 31 -63.74 -14.25 18.46
C PHE A 31 -63.36 -15.55 19.20
N GLN A 32 -62.09 -15.94 19.16
CA GLN A 32 -61.56 -16.96 20.06
C GLN A 32 -61.37 -16.31 21.42
N PRO A 33 -62.11 -16.73 22.47
CA PRO A 33 -61.92 -16.18 23.79
C PRO A 33 -60.50 -16.49 24.27
N TYR A 34 -59.73 -15.44 24.56
CA TYR A 34 -58.36 -15.54 25.05
C TYR A 34 -58.34 -16.32 26.38
N LYS A 35 -57.92 -17.58 26.33
CA LYS A 35 -57.70 -18.39 27.53
C LYS A 35 -56.42 -17.96 28.21
N ARG A 36 -56.55 -17.10 29.23
CA ARG A 36 -55.44 -16.66 30.09
C ARG A 36 -54.76 -17.88 30.72
N PRO A 37 -53.47 -18.13 30.47
CA PRO A 37 -52.75 -19.18 31.18
C PRO A 37 -52.65 -18.84 32.67
N PRO A 38 -52.54 -19.83 33.57
CA PRO A 38 -52.34 -19.56 34.98
C PRO A 38 -51.08 -18.71 35.19
N PHE A 39 -51.17 -17.72 36.07
CA PHE A 39 -50.10 -16.76 36.38
C PHE A 39 -49.66 -15.87 35.20
N PHE A 40 -50.55 -15.56 34.26
CA PHE A 40 -50.25 -14.73 33.08
C PHE A 40 -49.54 -13.40 33.41
N ALA A 41 -50.06 -12.65 34.39
CA ALA A 41 -49.46 -11.38 34.83
C ALA A 41 -48.06 -11.58 35.43
N ALA A 42 -47.85 -12.65 36.20
CA ALA A 42 -46.54 -12.96 36.78
C ALA A 42 -45.52 -13.38 35.70
N ARG A 43 -45.94 -14.05 34.62
CA ARG A 43 -45.06 -14.37 33.48
C ARG A 43 -44.62 -13.12 32.72
N ILE A 44 -45.54 -12.18 32.46
CA ILE A 44 -45.20 -10.89 31.84
C ILE A 44 -44.24 -10.10 32.74
N PHE A 45 -44.54 -10.03 34.03
CA PHE A 45 -43.66 -9.37 35.00
C PHE A 45 -42.28 -10.03 35.05
N ALA A 46 -42.21 -11.35 35.09
CA ALA A 46 -40.95 -12.10 35.06
C ALA A 46 -40.16 -11.86 33.76
N LEU A 47 -40.82 -11.85 32.61
CA LEU A 47 -40.19 -11.54 31.32
C LEU A 47 -39.66 -10.11 31.28
N LEU A 48 -40.41 -9.14 31.81
CA LEU A 48 -39.99 -7.74 31.89
C LEU A 48 -38.76 -7.60 32.80
N VAL A 49 -38.77 -8.25 33.97
CA VAL A 49 -37.63 -8.27 34.90
C VAL A 49 -36.41 -8.93 34.27
N LEU A 50 -36.58 -10.07 33.59
CA LEU A 50 -35.50 -10.73 32.86
C LEU A 50 -34.95 -9.86 31.72
N MET A 51 -35.83 -9.19 30.97
CA MET A 51 -35.42 -8.24 29.93
C MET A 51 -34.59 -7.09 30.52
N CYS A 52 -35.06 -6.48 31.61
CA CYS A 52 -34.32 -5.43 32.31
C CYS A 52 -32.96 -5.92 32.83
N LEU A 53 -32.91 -7.12 33.43
CA LEU A 53 -31.67 -7.74 33.92
C LEU A 53 -30.69 -8.00 32.79
N THR A 54 -31.14 -8.60 31.69
CA THR A 54 -30.28 -8.89 30.53
C THR A 54 -29.75 -7.61 29.90
N PHE A 55 -30.56 -6.56 29.76
CA PHE A 55 -30.13 -5.28 29.22
C PHE A 55 -29.10 -4.59 30.13
N PHE A 56 -29.34 -4.60 31.45
CA PHE A 56 -28.41 -4.05 32.43
C PHE A 56 -27.07 -4.78 32.44
N LEU A 57 -27.09 -6.11 32.43
CA LEU A 57 -25.88 -6.94 32.37
C LEU A 57 -25.13 -6.76 31.06
N ALA A 58 -25.83 -6.72 29.92
CA ALA A 58 -25.23 -6.50 28.62
C ALA A 58 -24.56 -5.12 28.54
N SER A 59 -25.24 -4.07 29.00
CA SER A 59 -24.69 -2.70 29.06
C SER A 59 -23.44 -2.63 29.93
N THR A 60 -23.52 -3.19 31.15
CA THR A 60 -22.38 -3.22 32.09
C THR A 60 -21.19 -3.99 31.49
N THR A 61 -21.43 -5.15 30.90
CA THR A 61 -20.37 -5.98 30.29
C THR A 61 -19.74 -5.25 29.10
N SER A 62 -20.55 -4.60 28.26
CA SER A 62 -20.06 -3.86 27.10
C SER A 62 -19.16 -2.67 27.47
N LEU A 63 -19.33 -2.09 28.66
CA LEU A 63 -18.51 -0.97 29.13
C LEU A 63 -17.29 -1.43 29.95
N VAL A 64 -17.47 -2.42 30.83
CA VAL A 64 -16.41 -2.88 31.74
C VAL A 64 -15.38 -3.76 31.02
N LEU A 65 -15.83 -4.65 30.13
CA LEU A 65 -14.96 -5.64 29.49
C LEU A 65 -13.86 -4.99 28.63
N PRO A 66 -14.14 -3.98 27.78
CA PRO A 66 -13.11 -3.24 27.07
C PRO A 66 -12.12 -2.57 28.02
N VAL A 67 -12.59 -1.83 29.03
CA VAL A 67 -11.71 -1.10 29.96
C VAL A 67 -10.80 -2.06 30.73
N PHE A 68 -11.35 -3.19 31.18
CA PHE A 68 -10.59 -4.23 31.88
C PHE A 68 -9.50 -4.82 30.98
N MET A 69 -9.85 -5.26 29.76
CA MET A 69 -8.92 -5.82 28.79
C MET A 69 -7.82 -4.82 28.40
N GLY A 70 -8.19 -3.55 28.21
CA GLY A 70 -7.25 -2.48 27.91
C GLY A 70 -6.26 -2.24 29.05
N ARG A 71 -6.71 -2.28 30.30
CA ARG A 71 -5.83 -2.06 31.48
C ARG A 71 -4.80 -3.16 31.61
N GLN A 72 -5.21 -4.42 31.38
CA GLN A 72 -4.29 -5.57 31.38
C GLN A 72 -3.24 -5.45 30.27
N LEU A 73 -3.65 -5.06 29.05
CA LEU A 73 -2.71 -4.89 27.95
C LEU A 73 -1.69 -3.78 28.23
N MET A 74 -2.15 -2.63 28.71
CA MET A 74 -1.30 -1.46 28.94
C MET A 74 -0.33 -1.69 30.09
N TRP A 75 -0.77 -2.39 31.14
CA TRP A 75 0.11 -2.84 32.22
C TRP A 75 1.23 -3.74 31.70
N LEU A 76 0.91 -4.67 30.80
CA LEU A 76 1.89 -5.61 30.22
C LEU A 76 2.90 -4.91 29.30
N TRP A 77 2.49 -3.85 28.60
CA TRP A 77 3.34 -3.13 27.64
C TRP A 77 4.16 -1.98 28.24
N VAL A 78 3.55 -1.16 29.10
CA VAL A 78 4.13 0.12 29.57
C VAL A 78 4.50 0.06 31.07
N GLY A 79 4.07 -0.97 31.79
CA GLY A 79 4.26 -1.08 33.24
C GLY A 79 3.37 -0.11 34.02
N ASP A 80 3.81 0.27 35.22
CA ASP A 80 3.04 1.07 36.18
C ASP A 80 3.14 2.59 35.93
N THR A 81 2.79 3.02 34.73
CA THR A 81 2.74 4.44 34.38
C THR A 81 1.30 4.92 34.27
N LYS A 82 1.05 6.18 34.64
CA LYS A 82 -0.29 6.79 34.53
C LYS A 82 -0.59 7.08 33.06
N ILE A 83 -1.45 6.28 32.47
CA ILE A 83 -1.92 6.43 31.09
C ILE A 83 -3.36 6.92 31.11
N HIS A 84 -3.74 7.78 30.16
CA HIS A 84 -5.13 8.24 30.06
C HIS A 84 -6.10 7.08 29.83
N GLU A 85 -7.19 7.07 30.60
CA GLU A 85 -8.25 6.06 30.53
C GLU A 85 -8.90 5.96 29.13
N LEU A 86 -8.85 7.02 28.32
CA LEU A 86 -9.30 6.99 26.92
C LEU A 86 -8.47 6.04 26.06
N TYR A 87 -7.13 6.02 26.23
CA TYR A 87 -6.27 5.08 25.51
C TYR A 87 -6.55 3.65 25.97
N THR A 88 -6.71 3.44 27.27
CA THR A 88 -7.04 2.14 27.85
C THR A 88 -8.37 1.60 27.31
N ALA A 89 -9.43 2.42 27.32
CA ALA A 89 -10.73 2.04 26.80
C ALA A 89 -10.68 1.76 25.28
N GLY A 90 -9.99 2.60 24.51
CA GLY A 90 -9.82 2.43 23.07
C GLY A 90 -9.07 1.14 22.71
N CYS A 91 -7.88 0.93 23.29
CA CYS A 91 -7.10 -0.29 23.10
C CYS A 91 -7.89 -1.54 23.49
N GLY A 92 -8.56 -1.49 24.64
CA GLY A 92 -9.39 -2.58 25.11
C GLY A 92 -10.53 -2.95 24.17
N LEU A 93 -11.22 -1.95 23.60
CA LEU A 93 -12.29 -2.16 22.65
C LEU A 93 -11.79 -2.80 21.34
N TYR A 94 -10.62 -2.39 20.84
CA TYR A 94 -9.97 -3.03 19.69
C TYR A 94 -9.60 -4.49 19.96
N ILE A 95 -9.08 -4.81 21.15
CA ILE A 95 -8.79 -6.20 21.54
C ILE A 95 -10.06 -7.03 21.57
N CYS A 96 -11.13 -6.51 22.19
CA CYS A 96 -12.41 -7.20 22.27
C CYS A 96 -12.97 -7.46 20.87
N TRP A 97 -12.93 -6.47 19.98
CA TRP A 97 -13.32 -6.60 18.59
C TRP A 97 -12.47 -7.65 17.85
N LEU A 98 -11.15 -7.64 18.05
CA LEU A 98 -10.24 -8.61 17.44
C LEU A 98 -10.52 -10.03 17.93
N CYS A 99 -10.71 -10.22 19.23
CA CYS A 99 -11.06 -11.51 19.83
C CYS A 99 -12.38 -12.04 19.28
N LEU A 100 -13.42 -11.21 19.22
CA LEU A 100 -14.69 -11.59 18.60
C LEU A 100 -14.49 -11.97 17.14
N ARG A 101 -13.70 -11.20 16.39
CA ARG A 101 -13.48 -11.47 14.98
C ARG A 101 -12.72 -12.78 14.76
N VAL A 102 -11.66 -13.01 15.51
CA VAL A 102 -10.89 -14.25 15.50
C VAL A 102 -11.78 -15.44 15.87
N SER A 103 -12.61 -15.32 16.92
CA SER A 103 -13.56 -16.36 17.31
C SER A 103 -14.56 -16.69 16.19
N THR A 104 -15.10 -15.71 15.49
CA THR A 104 -16.01 -15.98 14.34
C THR A 104 -15.29 -16.68 13.19
N VAL A 105 -14.02 -16.36 12.95
CA VAL A 105 -13.20 -16.98 11.90
C VAL A 105 -12.85 -18.43 12.27
N ILE A 106 -12.44 -18.67 13.52
CA ILE A 106 -12.14 -20.00 14.05
C ILE A 106 -13.40 -20.87 14.06
N GLY A 107 -14.55 -20.33 14.46
CA GLY A 107 -15.84 -21.04 14.39
C GLY A 107 -16.19 -21.47 12.96
N GLY A 108 -15.92 -20.62 11.97
CA GLY A 108 -16.06 -20.97 10.55
C GLY A 108 -15.06 -22.03 10.07
N TRP A 109 -13.85 -22.05 10.64
CA TRP A 109 -12.81 -23.03 10.32
C TRP A 109 -13.07 -24.39 10.94
N TYR A 110 -13.61 -24.43 12.17
CA TYR A 110 -13.93 -25.66 12.89
C TYR A 110 -14.86 -26.57 12.07
N LEU A 111 -15.82 -25.98 11.35
CA LEU A 111 -16.76 -26.71 10.49
C LEU A 111 -16.14 -27.21 9.16
N GLN A 112 -14.95 -26.75 8.76
CA GLN A 112 -14.34 -27.01 7.45
C GLN A 112 -13.25 -28.11 7.47
N GLY A 113 -12.87 -28.63 8.65
CA GLY A 113 -11.92 -29.73 8.79
C GLY A 113 -10.43 -29.34 8.80
N TRP A 114 -9.63 -30.03 9.62
CA TRP A 114 -8.23 -29.68 9.96
C TRP A 114 -7.26 -29.62 8.76
N ALA A 115 -7.48 -30.41 7.71
CA ALA A 115 -6.61 -30.41 6.53
C ALA A 115 -6.68 -29.08 5.75
N ILE A 116 -7.90 -28.55 5.56
CA ILE A 116 -8.12 -27.28 4.87
C ILE A 116 -7.60 -26.11 5.72
N ILE A 117 -7.74 -26.19 7.04
CA ILE A 117 -7.19 -25.20 7.97
C ILE A 117 -5.66 -25.13 7.87
N LYS A 118 -4.97 -26.28 7.91
CA LYS A 118 -3.50 -26.32 7.78
C LYS A 118 -3.05 -25.72 6.45
N ALA A 119 -3.72 -26.07 5.34
CA ALA A 119 -3.40 -25.53 4.03
C ALA A 119 -3.60 -24.00 3.95
N LYS A 120 -4.71 -23.48 4.51
CA LYS A 120 -4.94 -22.03 4.60
C LYS A 120 -3.92 -21.35 5.51
N LEU A 121 -3.62 -21.91 6.67
CA LEU A 121 -2.65 -21.35 7.61
C LEU A 121 -1.25 -21.26 6.98
N GLN A 122 -0.82 -22.27 6.24
CA GLN A 122 0.45 -22.26 5.52
C GLN A 122 0.49 -21.19 4.42
N LEU A 123 -0.56 -21.08 3.62
CA LEU A 123 -0.65 -20.07 2.55
C LEU A 123 -0.63 -18.65 3.14
N TRP A 124 -1.47 -18.38 4.13
CA TRP A 124 -1.56 -17.07 4.77
C TRP A 124 -0.31 -16.73 5.56
N GLY A 125 0.29 -17.71 6.25
CA GLY A 125 1.57 -17.56 6.93
C GLY A 125 2.69 -17.19 5.96
N LEU A 126 2.78 -17.87 4.81
CA LEU A 126 3.75 -17.52 3.77
C LEU A 126 3.53 -16.12 3.20
N LEU A 127 2.27 -15.72 2.98
CA LEU A 127 1.93 -14.37 2.52
C LEU A 127 2.31 -13.30 3.55
N ILE A 128 2.06 -13.55 4.85
CA ILE A 128 2.45 -12.66 5.95
C ILE A 128 3.97 -12.53 6.04
N ILE A 129 4.70 -13.63 5.93
CA ILE A 129 6.18 -13.59 5.97
C ILE A 129 6.71 -12.78 4.78
N LYS A 130 6.19 -13.03 3.57
CA LYS A 130 6.60 -12.28 2.37
C LYS A 130 6.27 -10.80 2.46
N SER A 131 5.08 -10.44 2.97
CA SER A 131 4.70 -9.04 3.15
C SER A 131 5.52 -8.36 4.24
N LEU A 132 5.85 -9.07 5.32
CA LEU A 132 6.74 -8.57 6.39
C LEU A 132 8.15 -8.29 5.86
N VAL A 133 8.73 -9.22 5.09
CA VAL A 133 10.05 -9.01 4.45
C VAL A 133 10.02 -7.78 3.54
N MET A 134 8.98 -7.64 2.72
CA MET A 134 8.80 -6.47 1.86
C MET A 134 8.71 -5.17 2.68
N ALA A 135 7.93 -5.17 3.77
CA ALA A 135 7.77 -4.02 4.65
C ALA A 135 9.08 -3.65 5.34
N ILE A 136 9.85 -4.62 5.83
CA ILE A 136 11.18 -4.38 6.43
C ILE A 136 12.11 -3.72 5.40
N VAL A 137 12.15 -4.22 4.16
CA VAL A 137 13.02 -3.62 3.15
C VAL A 137 12.59 -2.19 2.81
N LEU A 138 11.29 -1.95 2.62
CA LEU A 138 10.77 -0.62 2.24
C LEU A 138 10.83 0.41 3.38
N LEU A 139 10.57 0.01 4.62
CA LEU A 139 10.41 0.92 5.76
C LEU A 139 11.66 1.01 6.66
N MET A 140 12.50 -0.01 6.66
CA MET A 140 13.72 -0.04 7.48
C MET A 140 14.98 0.06 6.62
N VAL A 141 15.16 -0.86 5.67
CA VAL A 141 16.43 -0.97 4.93
C VAL A 141 16.65 0.24 4.01
N ILE A 142 15.69 0.55 3.14
CA ILE A 142 15.84 1.68 2.19
C ILE A 142 16.02 3.02 2.93
N PRO A 143 15.18 3.37 3.92
CA PRO A 143 15.39 4.60 4.68
C PRO A 143 16.73 4.62 5.39
N LEU A 144 17.14 3.54 6.07
CA LEU A 144 18.42 3.50 6.76
C LEU A 144 19.61 3.71 5.80
N LEU A 145 19.63 3.03 4.65
CA LEU A 145 20.69 3.20 3.65
C LEU A 145 20.74 4.63 3.11
N LEU A 146 19.57 5.22 2.85
CA LEU A 146 19.47 6.57 2.32
C LEU A 146 19.90 7.61 3.37
N GLY A 147 19.53 7.40 4.64
CA GLY A 147 19.93 8.25 5.76
C GLY A 147 21.43 8.18 6.04
N LEU A 148 22.01 6.98 6.07
CA LEU A 148 23.46 6.80 6.18
C LEU A 148 24.22 7.47 5.02
N LEU A 149 23.72 7.34 3.79
CA LEU A 149 24.32 8.00 2.64
C LEU A 149 24.30 9.52 2.79
N PHE A 150 23.18 10.09 3.22
CA PHE A 150 23.09 11.52 3.48
C PHE A 150 24.01 11.96 4.62
N ASP A 151 24.08 11.19 5.72
CA ASP A 151 24.94 11.51 6.85
C ASP A 151 26.40 11.57 6.40
N VAL A 152 26.89 10.53 5.70
CA VAL A 152 28.30 10.46 5.27
C VAL A 152 28.65 11.53 4.22
N ILE A 153 27.71 11.94 3.36
CA ILE A 153 27.95 12.98 2.36
C ILE A 153 27.92 14.39 2.98
N ILE A 154 26.95 14.68 3.83
CA ILE A 154 26.64 16.06 4.26
C ILE A 154 26.93 16.25 5.74
N VAL A 155 26.32 15.45 6.60
CA VAL A 155 26.31 15.71 8.05
C VAL A 155 27.66 15.38 8.69
N ALA A 156 28.24 14.20 8.43
CA ALA A 156 29.51 13.79 9.02
C ALA A 156 30.68 14.75 8.68
N PRO A 157 30.88 15.23 7.43
CA PRO A 157 31.92 16.21 7.12
C PRO A 157 31.71 17.59 7.76
N MET A 158 30.46 18.01 7.99
CA MET A 158 30.15 19.29 8.64
C MET A 158 30.24 19.20 10.17
N ARG A 159 29.82 18.08 10.74
CA ARG A 159 29.70 17.87 12.18
C ARG A 159 31.03 17.56 12.85
N VAL A 160 31.85 16.74 12.20
CA VAL A 160 32.98 16.08 12.88
C VAL A 160 34.31 16.65 12.36
N PRO A 161 35.17 17.20 13.24
CA PRO A 161 36.50 17.64 12.85
C PRO A 161 37.38 16.46 12.41
N LEU A 162 38.45 16.74 11.67
CA LEU A 162 39.29 15.72 11.06
C LEU A 162 39.99 14.80 12.08
N ASP A 163 40.21 15.29 13.30
CA ASP A 163 40.93 14.60 14.37
C ASP A 163 40.09 13.56 15.12
N GLN A 164 38.78 13.48 14.87
CA GLN A 164 37.85 12.63 15.62
C GLN A 164 37.02 11.74 14.69
N SER A 165 36.80 10.47 15.00
CA SER A 165 35.94 9.56 14.21
C SER A 165 34.45 9.89 14.33
N PRO A 166 33.66 9.80 13.24
CA PRO A 166 32.22 10.03 13.32
C PRO A 166 31.53 8.84 13.97
N ILE A 167 30.58 9.12 14.87
CA ILE A 167 29.75 8.11 15.52
C ILE A 167 28.38 8.13 14.85
N PHE A 168 28.00 6.99 14.26
CA PHE A 168 26.72 6.80 13.58
C PHE A 168 25.67 6.29 14.56
N PHE A 169 24.46 6.86 14.50
CA PHE A 169 23.34 6.46 15.35
C PHE A 169 22.23 5.91 14.46
N PRO A 170 22.08 4.58 14.31
CA PRO A 170 21.20 3.98 13.31
C PRO A 170 19.75 4.45 13.38
N TRP A 171 19.25 4.76 14.58
CA TRP A 171 17.89 5.27 14.75
C TRP A 171 17.72 6.71 14.22
N GLN A 172 18.73 7.56 14.40
CA GLN A 172 18.72 8.94 13.88
C GLN A 172 18.86 8.92 12.35
N ASP A 173 19.77 8.09 11.84
CA ASP A 173 20.00 7.94 10.40
C ASP A 173 18.76 7.36 9.72
N TRP A 174 18.09 6.38 10.33
CA TRP A 174 16.82 5.88 9.85
C TRP A 174 15.75 6.98 9.77
N ALA A 175 15.57 7.77 10.83
CA ALA A 175 14.57 8.84 10.85
C ALA A 175 14.86 9.92 9.79
N LEU A 176 16.14 10.30 9.64
CA LEU A 176 16.60 11.20 8.60
C LEU A 176 16.34 10.61 7.21
N GLY A 177 16.58 9.31 7.04
CA GLY A 177 16.30 8.56 5.84
C GLY A 177 14.83 8.52 5.45
N VAL A 178 13.92 8.37 6.41
CA VAL A 178 12.47 8.42 6.18
C VAL A 178 12.06 9.80 5.64
N LEU A 179 12.59 10.87 6.22
CA LEU A 179 12.34 12.24 5.76
C LEU A 179 12.82 12.42 4.30
N HIS A 180 14.04 12.02 4.00
CA HIS A 180 14.59 12.14 2.66
C HIS A 180 13.91 11.23 1.64
N MET A 181 13.48 10.03 2.04
CA MET A 181 12.71 9.13 1.18
C MET A 181 11.38 9.77 0.78
N LYS A 182 10.72 10.48 1.70
CA LYS A 182 9.49 11.24 1.39
C LYS A 182 9.75 12.36 0.38
N ILE A 183 10.82 13.12 0.55
CA ILE A 183 11.22 14.17 -0.41
C ILE A 183 11.56 13.56 -1.78
N LEU A 184 12.38 12.51 -1.80
CA LEU A 184 12.80 11.85 -3.02
C LEU A 184 11.61 11.25 -3.77
N THR A 185 10.66 10.63 -3.05
CA THR A 185 9.43 10.11 -3.64
C THR A 185 8.59 11.24 -4.25
N ALA A 186 8.47 12.38 -3.59
CA ALA A 186 7.77 13.55 -4.15
C ALA A 186 8.45 14.05 -5.44
N VAL A 187 9.78 14.18 -5.45
CA VAL A 187 10.56 14.55 -6.64
C VAL A 187 10.38 13.52 -7.76
N VAL A 188 10.41 12.23 -7.43
CA VAL A 188 10.19 11.12 -8.39
C VAL A 188 8.82 11.23 -9.04
N MET A 189 7.79 11.59 -8.28
CA MET A 189 6.43 11.76 -8.79
C MET A 189 6.24 13.04 -9.60
N MET A 190 6.94 14.13 -9.26
CA MET A 190 6.96 15.35 -10.07
C MET A 190 7.79 15.21 -11.35
N GLY A 191 8.74 14.27 -11.37
CA GLY A 191 9.65 14.03 -12.48
C GLY A 191 9.01 13.41 -13.74
N PRO A 192 9.85 13.22 -14.78
CA PRO A 192 9.42 12.62 -16.04
C PRO A 192 9.01 11.15 -15.88
N GLN A 193 8.38 10.57 -16.89
CA GLN A 193 7.90 9.18 -16.90
C GLN A 193 9.03 8.14 -17.07
N TRP A 194 9.95 8.11 -16.11
CA TRP A 194 10.98 7.08 -15.95
C TRP A 194 10.47 5.77 -15.36
N TRP A 195 11.32 4.75 -15.30
CA TRP A 195 10.94 3.40 -14.85
C TRP A 195 10.48 3.37 -13.37
N LEU A 196 11.13 4.15 -12.48
CA LEU A 196 10.84 4.12 -11.05
C LEU A 196 9.46 4.74 -10.74
N LYS A 197 9.15 5.90 -11.30
CA LYS A 197 7.80 6.51 -11.18
C LYS A 197 6.71 5.55 -11.65
N ARG A 198 6.87 4.96 -12.85
CA ARG A 198 5.92 3.97 -13.38
C ARG A 198 5.76 2.76 -12.47
N ALA A 199 6.84 2.29 -11.83
CA ALA A 199 6.78 1.19 -10.88
C ALA A 199 5.98 1.57 -9.63
N ILE A 200 6.20 2.76 -9.06
CA ILE A 200 5.46 3.22 -7.87
C ILE A 200 3.99 3.53 -8.21
N GLU A 201 3.71 4.18 -9.35
CA GLU A 201 2.34 4.44 -9.84
C GLU A 201 1.57 3.13 -10.04
N ARG A 202 2.22 2.09 -10.59
CA ARG A 202 1.61 0.77 -10.72
C ARG A 202 1.26 0.17 -9.35
N VAL A 203 2.18 0.24 -8.38
CA VAL A 203 1.93 -0.26 -7.02
C VAL A 203 0.78 0.50 -6.35
N TYR A 204 0.69 1.81 -6.58
CA TYR A 204 -0.42 2.63 -6.10
C TYR A 204 -1.75 2.22 -6.74
N ASN A 205 -1.77 2.02 -8.05
CA ASN A 205 -2.97 1.64 -8.81
C ASN A 205 -3.45 0.21 -8.53
N ASP A 206 -2.53 -0.75 -8.33
CA ASP A 206 -2.86 -2.14 -7.99
C ASP A 206 -3.53 -2.22 -6.59
N GLY A 207 -3.26 -1.23 -5.73
CA GLY A 207 -3.83 -1.11 -4.39
C GLY A 207 -3.34 -2.19 -3.41
N MET A 208 -3.63 -2.00 -2.12
CA MET A 208 -3.11 -2.87 -1.04
C MET A 208 -3.55 -4.34 -1.14
N ARG A 209 -4.68 -4.62 -1.79
CA ARG A 209 -5.28 -5.97 -1.82
C ARG A 209 -4.73 -6.86 -2.93
N ASN A 210 -4.23 -6.27 -4.02
CA ASN A 210 -3.71 -6.99 -5.19
C ASN A 210 -2.22 -6.71 -5.44
N LEU A 211 -1.44 -6.42 -4.39
CA LEU A 211 -0.02 -6.12 -4.52
C LEU A 211 0.76 -7.32 -5.07
N ASN A 212 1.39 -7.13 -6.22
CA ASN A 212 2.33 -8.11 -6.77
C ASN A 212 3.67 -8.01 -6.03
N MET A 213 3.85 -8.83 -4.99
CA MET A 213 5.05 -8.85 -4.14
C MET A 213 6.35 -9.06 -4.93
N ARG A 214 6.32 -9.93 -5.96
CA ARG A 214 7.49 -10.19 -6.81
C ARG A 214 7.88 -8.96 -7.61
N PHE A 215 6.89 -8.24 -8.14
CA PHE A 215 7.11 -6.98 -8.85
C PHE A 215 7.75 -5.93 -7.93
N ILE A 216 7.18 -5.69 -6.75
CA ILE A 216 7.70 -4.71 -5.79
C ILE A 216 9.14 -5.04 -5.41
N MET A 217 9.41 -6.31 -5.10
CA MET A 217 10.75 -6.73 -4.69
C MET A 217 11.78 -6.55 -5.82
N THR A 218 11.46 -6.96 -7.05
CA THR A 218 12.41 -6.95 -8.18
C THR A 218 12.54 -5.62 -8.89
N GLN A 219 11.48 -4.80 -8.89
CA GLN A 219 11.45 -3.52 -9.62
C GLN A 219 11.69 -2.33 -8.70
N ILE A 220 11.44 -2.42 -7.40
CA ILE A 220 11.62 -1.30 -6.48
C ILE A 220 12.67 -1.66 -5.42
N CYS A 221 12.41 -2.67 -4.59
CA CYS A 221 13.24 -2.93 -3.41
C CYS A 221 14.69 -3.27 -3.76
N VAL A 222 14.91 -4.28 -4.62
CA VAL A 222 16.25 -4.73 -5.00
C VAL A 222 17.02 -3.67 -5.78
N PRO A 223 16.47 -3.04 -6.85
CA PRO A 223 17.22 -2.01 -7.59
C PRO A 223 17.58 -0.80 -6.74
N VAL A 224 16.67 -0.31 -5.89
CA VAL A 224 16.93 0.85 -5.03
C VAL A 224 17.92 0.51 -3.93
N SER A 225 17.76 -0.63 -3.25
CA SER A 225 18.67 -1.05 -2.18
C SER A 225 20.06 -1.36 -2.72
N THR A 226 20.18 -2.00 -3.88
CA THR A 226 21.47 -2.25 -4.53
C THR A 226 22.12 -0.96 -4.99
N PHE A 227 21.38 -0.01 -5.57
CA PHE A 227 21.91 1.30 -5.93
C PHE A 227 22.44 2.06 -4.72
N LEU A 228 21.66 2.18 -3.65
CA LEU A 228 22.09 2.84 -2.40
C LEU A 228 23.26 2.11 -1.75
N GLY A 229 23.22 0.78 -1.70
CA GLY A 229 24.30 -0.06 -1.17
C GLY A 229 25.59 0.11 -1.96
N MET A 230 25.53 0.17 -3.28
CA MET A 230 26.70 0.44 -4.13
C MET A 230 27.23 1.87 -3.95
N ALA A 231 26.34 2.86 -3.80
CA ALA A 231 26.72 4.24 -3.53
C ALA A 231 27.47 4.39 -2.19
N LEU A 232 27.16 3.53 -1.21
CA LEU A 232 27.90 3.43 0.05
C LEU A 232 29.20 2.62 -0.11
N ALA A 233 29.12 1.43 -0.72
CA ALA A 233 30.24 0.49 -0.76
C ALA A 233 31.39 0.95 -1.67
N VAL A 234 31.09 1.50 -2.85
CA VAL A 234 32.13 1.82 -3.85
C VAL A 234 33.12 2.89 -3.35
N PRO A 235 32.68 4.06 -2.84
CA PRO A 235 33.60 5.05 -2.29
C PRO A 235 34.40 4.52 -1.09
N TYR A 236 33.76 3.72 -0.23
CA TYR A 236 34.41 3.11 0.93
C TYR A 236 35.55 2.17 0.53
N VAL A 237 35.27 1.26 -0.41
CA VAL A 237 36.26 0.30 -0.92
C VAL A 237 37.39 1.05 -1.62
N ILE A 238 37.09 2.04 -2.46
CA ILE A 238 38.13 2.84 -3.13
C ILE A 238 39.04 3.53 -2.11
N ALA A 239 38.46 4.19 -1.10
CA ALA A 239 39.26 4.90 -0.09
C ALA A 239 40.17 3.96 0.71
N HIS A 240 39.67 2.79 1.12
CA HIS A 240 40.43 1.85 1.96
C HIS A 240 41.34 0.90 1.17
N SER A 241 41.15 0.73 -0.14
CA SER A 241 42.03 -0.09 -0.98
C SER A 241 43.10 0.73 -1.67
N LEU A 242 42.73 1.86 -2.28
CA LEU A 242 43.62 2.63 -3.14
C LEU A 242 44.59 3.51 -2.33
N ALA A 243 44.11 4.14 -1.25
CA ALA A 243 44.95 5.02 -0.42
C ALA A 243 46.16 4.30 0.22
N PRO A 244 46.01 3.10 0.82
CA PRO A 244 47.18 2.37 1.32
C PRO A 244 48.01 1.75 0.20
N ALA A 245 47.42 1.35 -0.92
CA ALA A 245 48.16 0.78 -2.06
C ALA A 245 49.19 1.77 -2.66
N PHE A 246 48.91 3.07 -2.60
CA PHE A 246 49.84 4.12 -3.04
C PHE A 246 50.85 4.56 -1.96
N GLY A 247 50.87 3.93 -0.78
CA GLY A 247 51.83 4.25 0.29
C GLY A 247 51.63 5.65 0.90
N VAL A 248 50.41 6.18 0.86
CA VAL A 248 50.07 7.53 1.35
C VAL A 248 50.18 7.61 2.87
N SER A 249 50.60 8.75 3.43
CA SER A 249 50.68 8.99 4.88
C SER A 249 49.32 8.80 5.59
N LEU A 250 49.35 8.43 6.87
CA LEU A 250 48.13 8.19 7.67
C LEU A 250 47.18 9.39 7.73
N GLU A 251 47.74 10.61 7.77
CA GLU A 251 46.96 11.85 7.74
C GLU A 251 46.22 12.01 6.41
N ALA A 252 46.92 11.79 5.29
CA ALA A 252 46.33 11.89 3.97
C ALA A 252 45.31 10.76 3.69
N GLN A 253 45.51 9.55 4.24
CA GLN A 253 44.49 8.49 4.20
C GLN A 253 43.21 8.92 4.93
N THR A 254 43.33 9.54 6.11
CA THR A 254 42.19 10.06 6.87
C THR A 254 41.44 11.13 6.09
N LEU A 255 42.16 12.04 5.42
CA LEU A 255 41.55 13.04 4.53
C LEU A 255 40.78 12.42 3.36
N VAL A 256 41.33 11.38 2.73
CA VAL A 256 40.68 10.67 1.62
C VAL A 256 39.37 10.03 2.09
N VAL A 257 39.40 9.29 3.19
CA VAL A 257 38.19 8.63 3.74
C VAL A 257 37.08 9.65 4.06
N ARG A 258 37.45 10.85 4.54
CA ARG A 258 36.48 11.91 4.87
C ARG A 258 35.87 12.59 3.66
N ARG A 259 36.63 12.74 2.58
CA ARG A 259 36.22 13.56 1.43
C ARG A 259 35.74 12.74 0.24
N ILE A 260 35.97 11.43 0.22
CA ILE A 260 35.63 10.58 -0.93
C ILE A 260 34.14 10.66 -1.29
N TYR A 261 33.23 10.69 -0.31
CA TYR A 261 31.79 10.72 -0.55
C TYR A 261 31.30 12.07 -1.13
N PRO A 262 31.62 13.23 -0.51
CA PRO A 262 31.36 14.53 -1.13
C PRO A 262 32.01 14.68 -2.52
N PHE A 263 33.23 14.16 -2.69
CA PHE A 263 33.96 14.21 -3.95
C PHE A 263 33.25 13.42 -5.06
N VAL A 264 32.90 12.16 -4.80
CA VAL A 264 32.16 11.32 -5.76
C VAL A 264 30.81 11.96 -6.10
N LEU A 265 30.08 12.50 -5.14
CA LEU A 265 28.82 13.22 -5.41
C LEU A 265 29.06 14.41 -6.35
N THR A 266 30.11 15.20 -6.09
CA THR A 266 30.45 16.38 -6.91
C THR A 266 30.77 15.96 -8.35
N VAL A 267 31.57 14.91 -8.53
CA VAL A 267 31.89 14.35 -9.85
C VAL A 267 30.62 13.88 -10.57
N ILE A 268 29.71 13.20 -9.87
CA ILE A 268 28.43 12.77 -10.44
C ILE A 268 27.60 13.97 -10.89
N ILE A 269 27.45 15.00 -10.05
CA ILE A 269 26.69 16.21 -10.37
C ILE A 269 27.31 16.96 -11.56
N CYS A 270 28.63 17.16 -11.56
CA CYS A 270 29.34 17.82 -12.66
C CYS A 270 29.17 17.04 -13.97
N SER A 271 29.31 15.70 -13.94
CA SER A 271 29.12 14.86 -15.12
C SER A 271 27.68 14.94 -15.64
N ALA A 272 26.68 14.92 -14.76
CA ALA A 272 25.27 15.04 -15.12
C ALA A 272 24.97 16.42 -15.75
N MET A 273 25.51 17.49 -15.17
CA MET A 273 25.38 18.85 -15.71
C MET A 273 26.03 18.97 -17.09
N LEU A 274 27.24 18.44 -17.28
CA LEU A 274 27.92 18.44 -18.59
C LEU A 274 27.11 17.65 -19.63
N LEU A 275 26.63 16.46 -19.30
CA LEU A 275 25.79 15.65 -20.19
C LEU A 275 24.48 16.36 -20.53
N PHE A 276 23.87 17.05 -19.57
CA PHE A 276 22.69 17.87 -19.79
C PHE A 276 23.00 19.02 -20.76
N GLN A 277 24.11 19.73 -20.57
CA GLN A 277 24.49 20.82 -21.48
C GLN A 277 24.79 20.33 -22.88
N ILE A 278 25.52 19.22 -23.04
CA ILE A 278 25.77 18.61 -24.35
C ILE A 278 24.44 18.28 -25.05
N ARG A 279 23.44 17.76 -24.33
CA ARG A 279 22.12 17.48 -24.89
C ARG A 279 21.38 18.76 -25.29
N GLN A 280 21.44 19.82 -24.48
CA GLN A 280 20.84 21.11 -24.83
C GLN A 280 21.49 21.72 -26.06
N PHE A 281 22.82 21.74 -26.13
CA PHE A 281 23.55 22.23 -27.31
C PHE A 281 23.23 21.41 -28.56
N ARG A 282 23.13 20.09 -28.45
CA ARG A 282 22.76 19.24 -29.58
C ARG A 282 21.33 19.53 -30.06
N ARG A 283 20.38 19.75 -29.14
CA ARG A 283 19.01 20.13 -29.48
C ARG A 283 18.97 21.49 -30.18
N LEU A 284 19.68 22.48 -29.64
CA LEU A 284 19.78 23.81 -30.23
C LEU A 284 20.42 23.77 -31.62
N TYR A 285 21.52 23.02 -31.77
CA TYR A 285 22.19 22.84 -33.05
C TYR A 285 21.27 22.21 -34.10
N ASN A 286 20.54 21.15 -33.73
CA ASN A 286 19.58 20.51 -34.65
C ASN A 286 18.46 21.47 -35.03
N HIS A 287 17.91 22.24 -34.07
CA HIS A 287 16.88 23.25 -34.35
C HIS A 287 17.37 24.30 -35.36
N ILE A 288 18.55 24.87 -35.15
CA ILE A 288 19.14 25.86 -36.06
C ILE A 288 19.39 25.24 -37.45
N LYS A 289 19.84 23.99 -37.50
CA LYS A 289 20.07 23.26 -38.74
C LYS A 289 18.77 23.04 -39.51
N ASP A 290 17.73 22.57 -38.83
CA ASP A 290 16.44 22.27 -39.43
C ASP A 290 15.75 23.55 -39.92
N ASP A 291 15.88 24.67 -39.19
CA ASP A 291 15.38 25.98 -39.62
C ASP A 291 16.12 26.52 -40.85
N LYS A 292 17.45 26.42 -40.87
CA LYS A 292 18.27 27.01 -41.96
C LYS A 292 18.23 26.19 -43.24
N TYR A 293 18.19 24.86 -43.12
CA TYR A 293 18.27 23.96 -44.27
C TYR A 293 16.93 23.29 -44.59
N LEU A 294 15.86 23.60 -43.85
CA LEU A 294 14.49 23.07 -44.03
C LEU A 294 14.47 21.54 -44.18
N VAL A 295 15.41 20.86 -43.52
CA VAL A 295 15.64 19.43 -43.73
C VAL A 295 14.43 18.67 -43.21
N GLY A 296 13.72 17.99 -44.10
CA GLY A 296 12.51 17.23 -43.77
C GLY A 296 11.18 17.99 -43.93
N GLN A 297 11.20 19.28 -44.27
CA GLN A 297 9.98 19.99 -44.65
C GLN A 297 9.70 19.78 -46.15
N ARG A 298 8.57 19.16 -46.47
CA ARG A 298 8.10 19.03 -47.85
C ARG A 298 7.40 20.33 -48.24
N LEU A 299 7.92 21.01 -49.26
CA LEU A 299 7.29 22.18 -49.85
C LEU A 299 5.90 21.79 -50.36
N VAL A 300 4.87 22.30 -49.71
CA VAL A 300 3.50 22.23 -50.22
C VAL A 300 3.31 23.46 -51.10
N ASN A 301 3.13 23.25 -52.40
CA ASN A 301 2.82 24.35 -53.32
C ASN A 301 1.49 24.97 -52.89
N TYR A 302 1.53 26.23 -52.50
CA TYR A 302 0.34 26.99 -52.15
C TYR A 302 -0.37 27.39 -53.45
N ILE A 303 -1.39 26.62 -53.86
CA ILE A 303 -2.22 26.98 -55.00
C ILE A 303 -3.02 28.22 -54.60
N HIS A 304 -2.73 29.37 -55.23
CA HIS A 304 -3.55 30.56 -55.06
C HIS A 304 -4.98 30.26 -55.52
N HIS A 305 -5.97 30.56 -54.68
CA HIS A 305 -7.40 30.45 -55.02
C HIS A 305 -7.80 31.24 -56.28
N ALA A 306 -6.94 32.12 -56.79
CA ALA A 306 -7.08 32.76 -58.09
C ALA A 306 -7.22 31.73 -59.22
N THR A 307 -6.38 30.69 -59.26
CA THR A 307 -6.43 29.68 -60.34
C THR A 307 -7.71 28.84 -60.26
N SER A 308 -8.20 28.52 -59.05
CA SER A 308 -9.49 27.82 -58.87
C SER A 308 -10.70 28.69 -59.23
N GLN A 309 -10.63 30.01 -58.98
CA GLN A 309 -11.69 30.95 -59.41
C GLN A 309 -11.66 31.19 -60.92
N GLU A 310 -10.48 31.24 -61.53
CA GLU A 310 -10.31 31.41 -62.97
C GLU A 310 -10.79 30.17 -63.75
N HIS A 311 -10.47 28.96 -63.26
CA HIS A 311 -11.03 27.71 -63.80
C HIS A 311 -12.57 27.66 -63.67
N ARG A 312 -13.11 28.12 -62.54
CA ARG A 312 -14.56 28.19 -62.35
C ARG A 312 -15.23 29.16 -63.33
N LYS A 313 -14.66 30.36 -63.52
CA LYS A 313 -15.17 31.35 -64.49
C LYS A 313 -15.06 30.88 -65.94
N GLN A 314 -13.97 30.19 -66.31
CA GLN A 314 -13.82 29.62 -67.65
C GLN A 314 -14.79 28.47 -67.90
N THR A 315 -15.07 27.64 -66.89
CA THR A 315 -16.05 26.55 -67.01
C THR A 315 -17.47 27.10 -67.16
N GLU A 316 -17.85 28.11 -66.36
CA GLU A 316 -19.16 28.78 -66.46
C GLU A 316 -19.35 29.49 -67.81
N ALA A 317 -18.29 30.06 -68.39
CA ALA A 317 -18.31 30.68 -69.72
C ALA A 317 -18.38 29.68 -70.89
N ALA A 318 -17.89 28.45 -70.73
CA ALA A 318 -17.94 27.40 -71.76
C ALA A 318 -19.28 26.62 -71.77
N THR A 319 -20.05 26.70 -70.69
CA THR A 319 -21.39 26.09 -70.57
C THR A 319 -22.55 27.05 -70.86
N SER A 320 -22.26 28.29 -71.24
CA SER A 320 -23.22 29.31 -71.68
C SER A 320 -23.19 29.46 -73.20
#